data_AF-A0A545TIU5-F1
#
_entry.id   AF-A0A545TIU5-F1
#
_cell.length_a   1.000
_cell.length_b   1.000
_cell.length_c   1.000
_cell.angle_alpha   90.00
_cell.angle_beta   90.00
_cell.angle_gamma   90.00
#
_symmetry.space_group_name_H-M   'P 1'
#
loop_
_entity.id
_entity.type
_entity.pdbx_description
1 polymer ?
#
loop_
_entity_poly.entity_id
_entity_poly.type
_entity_poly.pdbx_seq_one_letter_code
_entity_poly.pdbx_strand_id
1 'polypeptide(L)' 'MFLKERGSGHLVEVLEVEQLINPQSKLILGRYSIGEADQDDDEFDKSDLIFMSGEELPSCWVN' A
#
# COMPACT_ATOMS: atom_id res chain seq x y z
N MET A 1 1.39 -1.62 8.68
CA MET A 1 2.10 -2.62 7.82
C MET A 1 2.83 -1.85 6.73
N PHE A 2 3.95 -2.34 6.17
CA PHE A 2 4.62 -1.66 5.05
C PHE A 2 4.49 -2.42 3.73
N LEU A 3 4.13 -1.69 2.68
CA LEU A 3 4.15 -2.13 1.29
C LEU A 3 5.11 -1.22 0.50
N LYS A 4 5.32 -1.56 -0.76
CA LYS A 4 6.12 -0.76 -1.68
C LYS A 4 5.28 -0.38 -2.88
N GLU A 5 5.34 0.88 -3.28
CA GLU A 5 4.71 1.32 -4.53
C GLU A 5 5.55 0.84 -5.72
N ARG A 6 4.90 0.22 -6.71
CA ARG A 6 5.52 -0.36 -7.89
C ARG A 6 6.24 0.69 -8.75
N GLY A 7 5.65 1.89 -8.87
CA GLY A 7 6.15 2.97 -9.72
C GLY A 7 7.40 3.63 -9.17
N SER A 8 7.33 4.21 -7.97
CA SER A 8 8.46 4.92 -7.34
C SER A 8 9.42 4.00 -6.59
N GLY A 9 8.97 2.83 -6.13
CA GLY A 9 9.73 1.98 -5.21
C GLY A 9 9.74 2.49 -3.77
N HIS A 10 9.00 3.55 -3.45
CA HIS A 10 8.90 4.07 -2.09
C HIS A 10 8.09 3.14 -1.18
N LEU A 11 8.41 3.19 0.11
CA LEU A 11 7.66 2.47 1.13
C LEU A 11 6.38 3.23 1.45
N VAL A 12 5.29 2.49 1.56
CA VAL A 12 3.98 2.98 1.97
C VAL A 12 3.61 2.28 3.26
N GLU A 13 3.41 3.06 4.32
CA GLU A 13 2.80 2.57 5.56
C GLU A 13 1.28 2.46 5.34
N VAL A 14 0.74 1.26 5.46
CA VAL A 14 -0.69 0.99 5.45
C VAL A 14 -1.26 1.35 6.81
N LEU A 15 -2.16 2.34 6.82
CA LEU A 15 -2.83 2.86 8.02
C LEU A 15 -4.03 2.02 8.40
N GLU A 16 -4.78 1.52 7.41
CA GLU A 16 -5.94 0.65 7.62
C GLU A 16 -5.77 -0.70 6.91
N VAL A 17 -5.31 -1.71 7.64
CA VAL A 17 -5.08 -3.06 7.10
C VAL A 17 -6.38 -3.73 6.65
N GLU A 18 -7.52 -3.38 7.27
CA GLU A 18 -8.84 -3.86 6.87
C GLU A 18 -9.17 -3.46 5.43
N GLN A 19 -8.81 -2.24 5.02
CA GLN A 19 -8.98 -1.79 3.64
C GLN A 19 -8.10 -2.61 2.68
N LEU A 20 -6.87 -2.97 3.09
CA LEU A 20 -5.96 -3.79 2.29
C LEU A 20 -6.53 -5.19 2.00
N ILE A 21 -7.03 -5.88 3.02
CA ILE A 21 -7.53 -7.26 2.89
C ILE A 21 -8.97 -7.35 2.37
N ASN A 22 -9.71 -6.24 2.39
CA ASN A 22 -11.09 -6.19 1.90
C ASN A 22 -11.10 -6.18 0.35
N PRO A 23 -11.59 -7.23 -0.32
CA PRO A 23 -11.65 -7.27 -1.79
C PRO A 23 -12.53 -6.15 -2.38
N GLN A 24 -13.55 -5.69 -1.65
CA GLN A 24 -14.44 -4.66 -2.17
C GLN A 24 -13.81 -3.26 -2.19
N SER A 25 -12.67 -3.07 -1.50
CA SER A 25 -11.92 -1.82 -1.54
C SER A 25 -10.82 -1.91 -2.58
N LYS A 26 -10.76 -0.94 -3.50
CA LYS A 26 -9.64 -0.83 -4.47
C LYS A 26 -8.51 0.05 -3.97
N LEU A 27 -8.86 0.98 -3.09
CA LEU A 27 -7.95 1.93 -2.48
C LEU A 27 -7.64 1.50 -1.05
N ILE A 28 -6.47 1.90 -0.58
CA ILE A 28 -6.10 1.87 0.82
C ILE A 28 -5.65 3.25 1.26
N LEU A 29 -5.92 3.59 2.51
CA LEU A 29 -5.29 4.72 3.17
C LEU A 29 -3.88 4.31 3.60
N GLY A 30 -2.89 5.08 3.15
CA GLY A 30 -1.51 4.90 3.52
C GLY A 30 -0.78 6.23 3.58
N ARG A 31 0.50 6.17 3.91
CA ARG A 31 1.39 7.34 3.80
C ARG A 31 2.78 6.89 3.39
N TYR A 32 3.46 7.71 2.61
CA TYR A 32 4.84 7.40 2.26
C TYR A 32 5.74 7.45 3.49
N SER A 33 6.69 6.52 3.56
CA SER A 33 7.76 6.52 4.55
C SER A 33 9.07 6.93 3.87
N ILE A 34 9.23 8.24 3.68
CA ILE A 34 10.39 8.84 3.02
C ILE A 34 11.09 9.77 4.03
N GLY A 35 12.33 9.44 4.37
CA GLY A 35 13.10 10.20 5.36
C GLY A 35 12.59 10.03 6.79
N GLU A 36 12.79 11.05 7.64
CA GLU A 36 12.41 11.02 9.06
C GLU A 36 11.11 11.78 9.38
N ALA A 37 10.47 12.40 8.38
CA ALA A 37 9.26 13.20 8.59
C ALA A 37 8.00 12.39 8.30
N ASP A 38 7.00 12.46 9.18
CA ASP A 38 5.65 11.98 8.90
C ASP A 38 5.12 12.65 7.64
N GLN A 39 4.78 11.83 6.64
CA GLN A 39 4.12 12.29 5.42
C GLN A 39 2.61 12.32 5.63
N ASP A 40 1.94 13.15 4.84
CA ASP A 40 0.49 13.18 4.79
C ASP A 40 -0.08 11.85 4.32
N ASP A 41 -1.31 11.56 4.78
CA ASP A 41 -2.07 10.40 4.36
C ASP A 41 -2.58 10.59 2.93
N ASP A 42 -2.48 9.53 2.12
CA ASP A 42 -2.92 9.48 0.73
C ASP A 42 -3.62 8.15 0.42
N GLU A 43 -4.39 8.13 -0.66
CA GLU A 43 -5.05 6.94 -1.16
C GLU A 43 -4.22 6.24 -2.23
N PHE A 44 -3.95 4.95 -2.04
CA PHE A 44 -3.16 4.14 -2.96
C PHE A 44 -4.01 3.05 -3.60
N ASP A 45 -3.93 2.89 -4.94
CA ASP A 45 -4.51 1.74 -5.62
C ASP A 45 -3.72 0.48 -5.26
N LYS A 46 -4.41 -0.56 -4.82
CA LYS A 46 -3.78 -1.82 -4.43
C LYS A 46 -3.01 -2.47 -5.59
N SER A 47 -3.42 -2.23 -6.84
CA SER A 47 -2.76 -2.75 -8.04
C SER A 47 -1.35 -2.17 -8.22
N ASP A 48 -1.12 -0.98 -7.67
CA ASP A 48 0.16 -0.29 -7.69
C ASP A 48 1.04 -0.63 -6.49
N LEU A 49 0.56 -1.47 -5.56
CA LEU A 49 1.30 -1.90 -4.38
C LEU A 49 1.80 -3.34 -4.50
N ILE A 50 2.99 -3.57 -3.96
CA ILE A 50 3.62 -4.89 -3.88
C ILE A 50 4.25 -5.08 -2.50
N PHE A 51 4.53 -6.33 -2.13
CA PHE A 51 5.31 -6.60 -0.93
C PHE A 51 6.73 -6.03 -1.09
N MET A 52 7.38 -5.75 0.04
CA MET A 52 8.77 -5.27 0.05
C MET A 52 9.74 -6.29 -0.59
N SER A 53 9.39 -7.58 -0.60
CA SER A 53 10.10 -8.64 -1.32
C SER A 53 10.05 -8.50 -2.85
N GLY A 54 9.08 -7.73 -3.38
CA GLY A 54 8.78 -7.63 -4.81
C GLY A 54 7.63 -8.52 -5.27
N GLU A 55 7.09 -9.36 -4.38
CA GLU A 55 5.94 -10.21 -4.69
C GLU A 55 4.65 -9.40 -4.81
N GLU A 56 3.75 -9.85 -5.68
CA GLU A 56 2.44 -9.22 -5.86
C GLU A 56 1.53 -9.48 -4.66
N LEU A 57 0.55 -8.59 -4.47
CA LEU A 57 -0.48 -8.82 -3.47
C LEU A 57 -1.32 -10.05 -3.85
N PRO A 58 -1.87 -10.78 -2.85
CA PRO A 58 -2.78 -11.88 -3.13
C PRO A 58 -3.95 -11.44 -4.01
N SER A 59 -4.32 -12.26 -5.00
CA SER A 59 -5.41 -11.96 -5.92
C SER A 59 -6.74 -11.69 -5.21
N CYS A 60 -6.97 -12.33 -4.06
CA CYS A 60 -8.16 -12.10 -3.24
C CYS A 60 -8.21 -10.73 -2.53
N TRP A 61 -7.14 -9.93 -2.58
CA TRP A 61 -7.09 -8.58 -2.01
C TRP A 61 -7.25 -7.47 -3.05
N VAL A 62 -7.00 -7.79 -4.32
CA VAL A 62 -6.99 -6.84 -5.46
C VAL A 62 -8.16 -7.04 -6.44
N ASN A 63 -9.02 -8.03 -6.20
CA ASN A 63 -10.15 -8.40 -7.07
C ASN A 63 -11.40 -7.54 -6.86
#